data_AF-A0A7C4UAH9-F1
#
_entry.id   AF-A0A7C4UAH9-F1
#
_cell.length_a   1.000
_cell.length_b   1.000
_cell.length_c   1.000
_cell.angle_alpha   90.00
_cell.angle_beta   90.00
_cell.angle_gamma   90.00
#
_symmetry.space_group_name_H-M   'P 1'
#
loop_
_entity.id
_entity.type
_entity.pdbx_description
1 polymer ?
#
loop_
_entity_poly.entity_id
_entity_poly.type
_entity_poly.pdbx_seq_one_letter_code
_entity_poly.pdbx_strand_id
1 'polypeptide(L)'
;MNVDWSPDGKHLVTSHENDPVTFWFAKYGRRDLSILPIAESIGARSVQFSADGQQLLIAGPESTTTVWHVVRRQPIGPQLRQAGKLLAAYFVPDTPWIATISDRSVRLWDGRDGLPLGPEWFCPSRIVSAAMTKDQVLAIGAVDGNVHAIPLHEWLTPATGSWEELRLQAEIVSSQRFAETSLVPLRSGEWLERWQRLRC
;
A
#
# COMPACT_ATOMS: atom_id res chain seq x y z
N MET A 1 -1.67 -0.22 19.34
CA MET A 1 -0.55 -1.19 19.38
C MET A 1 -0.82 -2.24 18.33
N ASN A 2 0.17 -2.54 17.50
CA ASN A 2 0.05 -3.54 16.44
C ASN A 2 1.27 -4.46 16.48
N VAL A 3 1.14 -5.67 15.96
CA VAL A 3 2.17 -6.68 15.97
C VAL A 3 2.04 -7.54 14.72
N ASP A 4 3.16 -7.88 14.10
CA ASP A 4 3.19 -8.81 12.97
C ASP A 4 4.42 -9.72 13.03
N TRP A 5 4.29 -10.90 12.43
CA TRP A 5 5.34 -11.90 12.35
C TRP A 5 6.05 -11.84 11.00
N SER A 6 7.36 -12.01 10.99
CA SER A 6 8.04 -12.27 9.72
C SER A 6 7.58 -13.62 9.16
N PRO A 7 7.48 -13.77 7.82
CA PRO A 7 7.02 -15.02 7.20
C PRO A 7 7.87 -16.25 7.57
N ASP A 8 9.15 -16.06 7.87
CA ASP A 8 10.05 -17.12 8.32
C ASP A 8 9.92 -17.45 9.82
N GLY A 9 9.05 -16.74 10.55
CA GLY A 9 8.81 -16.92 11.99
C GLY A 9 9.98 -16.54 12.89
N LYS A 10 11.06 -15.96 12.36
CA LYS A 10 12.26 -15.63 13.15
C LYS A 10 12.16 -14.28 13.83
N HIS A 11 11.38 -13.36 13.27
CA HIS A 11 11.24 -12.01 13.77
C HIS A 11 9.77 -11.67 14.07
N LEU A 12 9.61 -10.79 15.04
CA LEU A 12 8.36 -10.11 15.35
C LEU A 12 8.60 -8.61 15.21
N VAL A 13 7.64 -7.88 14.65
CA VAL A 13 7.63 -6.43 14.66
C VAL A 13 6.48 -5.94 15.52
N THR A 14 6.73 -4.94 16.36
CA THR A 14 5.70 -4.32 17.20
C THR A 14 5.70 -2.81 16.98
N SER A 15 4.51 -2.21 16.94
CA SER A 15 4.36 -0.76 16.89
C SER A 15 3.42 -0.24 17.96
N HIS A 16 3.70 0.99 18.37
CA HIS A 16 2.88 1.77 19.29
C HIS A 16 2.71 3.19 18.74
N GLU A 17 1.69 3.92 19.21
CA GLU A 17 1.37 5.24 18.66
C GLU A 17 2.42 6.30 19.02
N ASN A 18 3.21 6.09 20.08
CA ASN A 18 4.21 7.05 20.55
C ASN A 18 5.63 6.47 20.65
N ASP A 19 5.80 5.17 20.36
CA ASP A 19 7.10 4.52 20.43
C ASP A 19 7.57 4.08 19.06
N PRO A 20 8.89 4.01 18.84
CA PRO A 20 9.41 3.55 17.58
C PRO A 20 9.09 2.08 17.33
N VAL A 21 8.95 1.73 16.04
CA VAL A 21 8.75 0.36 15.61
C VAL A 21 9.94 -0.49 16.08
N THR A 22 9.66 -1.57 16.79
CA THR A 22 10.66 -2.42 17.44
C THR A 22 10.62 -3.83 16.86
N PHE A 23 11.79 -4.38 16.55
CA PHE A 23 11.97 -5.75 16.08
C PHE A 23 12.45 -6.66 17.20
N TRP A 24 12.05 -7.93 17.14
CA TRP A 24 12.39 -8.93 18.13
C TRP A 24 12.78 -10.24 17.46
N PHE A 25 13.80 -10.92 17.99
CA PHE A 25 14.04 -12.32 17.69
C PHE A 25 13.01 -13.18 18.41
N ALA A 26 12.11 -13.80 17.66
CA ALA A 26 11.02 -14.60 18.19
C ALA A 26 11.50 -15.72 19.12
N LYS A 27 12.57 -16.43 18.72
CA LYS A 27 13.11 -17.56 19.47
C LYS A 27 13.61 -17.18 20.87
N TYR A 28 14.11 -15.96 21.04
CA TYR A 28 14.80 -15.55 22.27
C TYR A 28 14.01 -14.48 23.06
N GLY A 29 12.95 -13.91 22.48
CA GLY A 29 12.21 -12.80 23.08
C GLY A 29 13.07 -11.55 23.31
N ARG A 30 14.10 -11.34 22.49
CA ARG A 30 15.05 -10.23 22.62
C ARG A 30 14.92 -9.27 21.46
N ARG A 31 15.10 -7.98 21.72
CA ARG A 31 15.11 -6.96 20.66
C ARG A 31 16.23 -7.26 19.67
N ASP A 32 15.88 -7.25 18.38
CA ASP A 32 16.87 -7.25 17.33
C ASP A 32 17.28 -5.80 17.05
N LEU A 33 18.36 -5.38 17.70
CA LEU A 33 18.92 -4.04 17.53
C LEU A 33 19.69 -3.91 16.22
N SER A 34 19.95 -5.01 15.51
CA SER A 34 20.57 -4.93 14.21
C SER A 34 19.61 -4.22 13.26
N ILE A 35 18.31 -4.55 13.21
CA ILE A 35 17.35 -3.99 12.23
C ILE A 35 17.00 -2.49 12.47
N LEU A 36 17.56 -1.83 13.49
CA LEU A 36 17.37 -0.39 13.74
C LEU A 36 18.24 0.51 12.81
N PRO A 37 17.77 1.74 12.44
CA PRO A 37 16.75 2.52 13.13
C PRO A 37 15.59 2.91 12.21
N ILE A 38 14.53 2.11 12.19
CA ILE A 38 13.20 2.64 11.81
C ILE A 38 12.62 3.51 12.97
N ALA A 39 13.51 3.98 13.84
CA ALA A 39 13.22 4.63 15.10
C ALA A 39 12.75 6.08 14.94
N GLU A 40 12.95 6.67 13.76
CA GLU A 40 12.43 8.01 13.43
C GLU A 40 10.97 7.97 12.92
N SER A 41 10.37 6.78 12.83
CA SER A 41 8.93 6.64 12.63
C SER A 41 8.22 7.11 13.90
N ILE A 42 7.80 8.38 13.92
CA ILE A 42 6.98 8.97 14.97
C ILE A 42 5.65 8.22 15.02
N GLY A 43 5.53 7.20 15.88
CA GLY A 43 4.32 6.41 16.05
C GLY A 43 3.92 5.58 14.83
N ALA A 44 3.49 4.34 15.03
CA ALA A 44 2.83 3.60 13.96
C ALA A 44 1.57 2.91 14.47
N ARG A 45 0.45 3.17 13.80
CA ARG A 45 -0.85 2.54 14.09
C ARG A 45 -0.90 1.11 13.57
N SER A 46 -0.19 0.83 12.48
CA SER A 46 -0.11 -0.52 11.90
C SER A 46 1.28 -0.78 11.34
N VAL A 47 1.73 -2.03 11.45
CA VAL A 47 2.95 -2.55 10.84
C VAL A 47 2.65 -3.90 10.20
N GLN A 48 3.26 -4.19 9.05
CA GLN A 48 3.04 -5.46 8.36
C GLN A 48 4.28 -5.86 7.55
N PHE A 49 4.69 -7.11 7.63
CA PHE A 49 5.68 -7.67 6.71
C PHE A 49 5.05 -8.03 5.36
N SER A 50 5.81 -7.88 4.28
CA SER A 50 5.45 -8.51 3.01
C SER A 50 5.55 -10.04 3.12
N ALA A 51 4.82 -10.75 2.26
CA ALA A 51 4.78 -12.22 2.28
C ALA A 51 6.15 -12.88 2.05
N ASP A 52 7.08 -12.19 1.39
CA ASP A 52 8.48 -12.63 1.18
C ASP A 52 9.45 -12.17 2.30
N GLY A 53 8.95 -11.38 3.26
CA GLY A 53 9.72 -10.83 4.37
C GLY A 53 10.75 -9.76 3.99
N GLN A 54 10.79 -9.33 2.73
CA GLN A 54 11.79 -8.37 2.24
C GLN A 54 11.40 -6.92 2.54
N GLN A 55 10.10 -6.65 2.67
CA GLN A 55 9.57 -5.33 2.91
C GLN A 55 8.80 -5.26 4.24
N LEU A 56 8.80 -4.06 4.83
CA LEU A 56 7.98 -3.72 5.98
C LEU A 56 7.14 -2.49 5.64
N LEU A 57 5.83 -2.60 5.84
CA LEU A 57 4.87 -1.51 5.75
C LEU A 57 4.68 -0.89 7.12
N ILE A 58 4.74 0.44 7.19
CA ILE A 58 4.57 1.19 8.44
C ILE A 58 3.60 2.33 8.20
N ALA A 59 2.45 2.27 8.87
CA ALA A 59 1.37 3.23 8.78
C ALA A 59 1.36 4.14 10.02
N GLY A 60 1.73 5.41 9.83
CA GLY A 60 1.89 6.41 10.88
C GLY A 60 0.60 7.18 11.24
N PRO A 61 0.62 7.97 12.34
CA PRO A 61 -0.53 8.72 12.82
C PRO A 61 -0.93 9.91 11.93
N GLU A 62 0.03 10.51 11.22
CA GLU A 62 -0.14 11.71 10.37
C GLU A 62 -0.54 11.38 8.93
N SER A 63 -1.22 10.25 8.72
CA SER A 63 -1.69 9.80 7.40
C SER A 63 -0.57 9.54 6.39
N THR A 64 0.62 9.27 6.91
CA THR A 64 1.80 8.86 6.15
C THR A 64 1.96 7.36 6.28
N THR A 65 2.20 6.69 5.15
CA THR A 65 2.62 5.29 5.13
C THR A 65 4.00 5.22 4.49
N THR A 66 4.88 4.40 5.04
CA THR A 66 6.22 4.18 4.51
C THR A 66 6.46 2.71 4.28
N VAL A 67 7.19 2.40 3.21
CA VAL A 67 7.61 1.06 2.85
C VAL A 67 9.10 0.99 3.06
N TRP A 68 9.59 -0.06 3.70
CA TRP A 68 11.00 -0.21 4.05
C TRP A 68 11.54 -1.53 3.52
N HIS A 69 12.74 -1.50 2.97
CA HIS A 69 13.49 -2.71 2.72
C HIS A 69 14.12 -3.19 4.04
N VAL A 70 13.75 -4.38 4.51
CA VAL A 70 14.13 -4.91 5.84
C VAL A 70 15.65 -5.07 5.98
N VAL A 71 16.29 -5.75 5.03
CA VAL A 71 17.75 -6.01 5.08
C VAL A 71 18.57 -4.73 4.88
N ARG A 72 18.19 -3.89 3.91
CA ARG A 72 18.92 -2.64 3.60
C ARG A 72 18.64 -1.53 4.60
N ARG A 73 17.55 -1.61 5.36
CA ARG A 73 17.10 -0.63 6.37
C ARG A 73 16.93 0.76 5.77
N GLN A 74 16.30 0.81 4.60
CA GLN A 74 16.07 2.05 3.86
C GLN A 74 14.62 2.09 3.36
N PRO A 75 14.02 3.29 3.28
CA PRO A 75 12.71 3.46 2.68
C PRO A 75 12.76 3.11 1.19
N ILE A 76 11.67 2.51 0.70
CA ILE A 76 11.41 2.26 -0.70
C ILE A 76 10.49 3.38 -1.20
N GLY A 77 11.01 4.22 -2.08
CA GLY A 77 10.23 5.34 -2.64
C GLY A 77 9.90 6.45 -1.64
N PRO A 78 9.05 7.40 -2.04
CA PRO A 78 8.57 8.46 -1.17
C PRO A 78 7.55 7.94 -0.14
N GLN A 79 7.25 8.75 0.88
CA GLN A 79 6.14 8.46 1.78
C GLN A 79 4.82 8.44 1.00
N LEU A 80 4.03 7.40 1.19
CA LEU A 80 2.69 7.29 0.63
C LEU A 80 1.77 8.21 1.44
N ARG A 81 1.23 9.24 0.79
CA ARG A 81 0.39 10.25 1.44
C ARG A 81 -1.03 10.17 0.94
N GLN A 82 -1.95 9.91 1.85
CA GLN A 82 -3.39 9.89 1.59
C GLN A 82 -4.07 10.95 2.45
N ALA A 83 -5.10 11.61 1.91
CA ALA A 83 -5.88 12.57 2.67
C ALA A 83 -6.80 11.87 3.68
N GLY A 84 -7.00 12.51 4.83
CA GLY A 84 -7.85 11.98 5.91
C GLY A 84 -7.10 11.00 6.82
N LYS A 85 -7.70 10.69 7.97
CA LYS A 85 -7.04 9.87 8.99
C LYS A 85 -6.82 8.45 8.48
N LEU A 86 -5.56 8.01 8.39
CA LEU A 86 -5.22 6.63 8.03
C LEU A 86 -5.74 5.64 9.08
N LEU A 87 -6.50 4.66 8.62
CA LEU A 87 -7.09 3.58 9.41
C LEU A 87 -6.26 2.31 9.32
N ALA A 88 -5.84 1.95 8.11
CA ALA A 88 -5.08 0.73 7.84
C ALA A 88 -4.26 0.86 6.57
N ALA A 89 -3.25 0.02 6.45
CA ALA A 89 -2.51 -0.21 5.22
C ALA A 89 -2.19 -1.71 5.12
N TYR A 90 -2.26 -2.26 3.90
CA TYR A 90 -2.05 -3.68 3.64
C TYR A 90 -1.14 -3.88 2.43
N PHE A 91 -0.25 -4.87 2.51
CA PHE A 91 0.24 -5.53 1.30
C PHE A 91 -0.92 -6.32 0.66
N VAL A 92 -1.08 -6.17 -0.65
CA VAL A 92 -2.07 -6.93 -1.42
C VAL A 92 -1.45 -8.30 -1.75
N PRO A 93 -2.10 -9.42 -1.39
CA PRO A 93 -1.55 -10.77 -1.61
C PRO A 93 -1.12 -11.03 -3.06
N ASP A 94 0.00 -11.72 -3.25
CA ASP A 94 0.55 -12.13 -4.57
C ASP A 94 0.80 -10.99 -5.58
N THR A 95 0.83 -9.75 -5.12
CA THR A 95 1.12 -8.58 -5.96
C THR A 95 2.18 -7.69 -5.29
N PRO A 96 2.85 -6.82 -6.04
CA PRO A 96 3.71 -5.80 -5.44
C PRO A 96 2.89 -4.61 -4.89
N TRP A 97 1.57 -4.70 -4.76
CA TRP A 97 0.75 -3.54 -4.45
C TRP A 97 0.54 -3.33 -2.96
N ILE A 98 0.25 -2.08 -2.61
CA ILE A 98 -0.10 -1.65 -1.27
C ILE A 98 -1.45 -0.94 -1.34
N ALA A 99 -2.34 -1.29 -0.43
CA ALA A 99 -3.60 -0.58 -0.23
C ALA A 99 -3.52 0.26 1.04
N THR A 100 -3.78 1.57 0.95
CA THR A 100 -3.96 2.43 2.11
C THR A 100 -5.43 2.83 2.24
N ILE A 101 -5.93 2.84 3.47
CA ILE A 101 -7.33 3.12 3.80
C ILE A 101 -7.35 4.27 4.80
N SER A 102 -7.99 5.38 4.43
CA SER A 102 -8.27 6.50 5.31
C SER A 102 -9.74 6.54 5.71
N ASP A 103 -10.12 7.54 6.50
CA ASP A 103 -11.48 7.75 6.97
C ASP A 103 -12.54 7.89 5.86
N ARG A 104 -12.16 8.24 4.62
CA ARG A 104 -13.11 8.46 3.53
C ARG A 104 -12.68 7.88 2.21
N SER A 105 -11.53 7.22 2.15
CA SER A 105 -11.02 6.76 0.87
C SER A 105 -10.08 5.56 0.96
N VAL A 106 -9.86 4.95 -0.19
CA VAL A 106 -8.89 3.88 -0.39
C VAL A 106 -8.03 4.21 -1.60
N ARG A 107 -6.72 3.96 -1.49
CA ARG A 107 -5.75 4.20 -2.55
C ARG A 107 -4.81 3.02 -2.72
N LEU A 108 -4.51 2.68 -3.97
CA LEU A 108 -3.52 1.67 -4.34
C LEU A 108 -2.20 2.30 -4.77
N TRP A 109 -1.10 1.65 -4.41
CA TRP A 109 0.28 2.06 -4.68
C TRP A 109 1.11 0.88 -5.16
N ASP A 110 2.12 1.14 -6.00
CA ASP A 110 3.15 0.17 -6.33
C ASP A 110 4.19 0.16 -5.18
N GLY A 111 4.37 -0.98 -4.53
CA GLY A 111 5.32 -1.16 -3.43
C GLY A 111 6.79 -1.19 -3.86
N ARG A 112 7.10 -1.11 -5.15
CA ARG A 112 8.47 -1.05 -5.67
C ARG A 112 9.00 0.38 -5.74
N ASP A 113 8.14 1.35 -6.02
CA ASP A 113 8.52 2.75 -6.20
C ASP A 113 7.67 3.75 -5.39
N GLY A 114 6.59 3.30 -4.78
CA GLY A 114 5.68 4.10 -3.95
C GLY A 114 4.73 4.99 -4.75
N LEU A 115 4.57 4.77 -6.05
CA LEU A 115 3.69 5.57 -6.89
C LEU A 115 2.24 5.07 -6.83
N PRO A 116 1.22 5.95 -6.93
CA PRO A 116 -0.18 5.52 -7.02
C PRO A 116 -0.41 4.64 -8.25
N LEU A 117 -1.23 3.60 -8.13
CA LEU A 117 -1.60 2.70 -9.23
C LEU A 117 -2.92 3.09 -9.92
N GLY A 118 -3.69 4.00 -9.34
CA GLY A 118 -4.93 4.47 -9.95
C GLY A 118 -5.62 5.58 -9.18
N PRO A 119 -6.86 5.91 -9.56
CA PRO A 119 -7.67 6.85 -8.80
C PRO A 119 -7.91 6.35 -7.38
N GLU A 120 -8.02 7.31 -6.48
CA GLU A 120 -8.51 7.09 -5.13
C GLU A 120 -10.01 6.82 -5.19
N TRP A 121 -10.47 5.77 -4.51
CA TRP A 121 -11.89 5.47 -4.35
C TRP A 121 -12.39 6.21 -3.12
N PHE A 122 -13.51 6.91 -3.27
CA PHE A 122 -14.11 7.68 -2.19
C PHE A 122 -15.36 6.99 -1.67
N CYS A 123 -15.41 6.80 -0.35
CA CYS A 123 -16.63 6.40 0.34
C CYS A 123 -17.41 7.66 0.73
N PRO A 124 -18.71 7.76 0.40
CA PRO A 124 -19.54 8.90 0.81
C PRO A 124 -19.74 8.94 2.34
N SER A 125 -19.58 7.82 3.02
CA SER A 125 -19.65 7.71 4.48
C SER A 125 -18.27 7.45 5.08
N ARG A 126 -18.12 7.73 6.37
CA ARG A 126 -16.85 7.54 7.07
C ARG A 126 -16.57 6.04 7.21
N ILE A 127 -15.40 5.60 6.74
CA ILE A 127 -14.90 4.26 6.95
C ILE A 127 -14.53 4.08 8.41
N VAL A 128 -14.89 2.93 8.99
CA VAL A 128 -14.61 2.58 10.39
C VAL A 128 -13.80 1.31 10.54
N SER A 129 -13.84 0.42 9.54
CA SER A 129 -13.10 -0.83 9.56
C SER A 129 -12.76 -1.25 8.13
N ALA A 130 -11.63 -1.94 7.99
CA ALA A 130 -11.21 -2.54 6.74
C ALA A 130 -10.56 -3.90 7.02
N ALA A 131 -10.69 -4.84 6.09
CA ALA A 131 -10.02 -6.13 6.13
C ALA A 131 -9.68 -6.62 4.72
N MET A 132 -8.46 -7.13 4.54
CA MET A 132 -7.99 -7.71 3.30
C MET A 132 -8.17 -9.23 3.32
N THR A 133 -8.78 -9.78 2.27
CA THR A 133 -8.84 -11.24 2.06
C THR A 133 -7.62 -11.72 1.29
N LYS A 134 -7.33 -13.04 1.34
CA LYS A 134 -6.25 -13.64 0.54
C LYS A 134 -6.49 -13.53 -0.97
N ASP A 135 -7.76 -13.52 -1.38
CA ASP A 135 -8.16 -13.38 -2.78
C ASP A 135 -8.22 -11.90 -3.23
N GLN A 136 -7.50 -11.02 -2.53
CA GLN A 136 -7.33 -9.60 -2.87
C GLN A 136 -8.64 -8.79 -2.88
N VAL A 137 -9.66 -9.22 -2.14
CA VAL A 137 -10.87 -8.43 -1.88
C VAL A 137 -10.70 -7.64 -0.60
N LEU A 138 -10.86 -6.32 -0.68
CA LEU A 138 -10.90 -5.40 0.45
C LEU A 138 -12.34 -5.21 0.91
N ALA A 139 -12.66 -5.68 2.12
CA ALA A 139 -13.94 -5.40 2.78
C ALA A 139 -13.82 -4.10 3.59
N ILE A 140 -14.76 -3.17 3.41
CA ILE A 140 -14.80 -1.85 4.03
C ILE A 140 -16.15 -1.68 4.73
N GLY A 141 -16.14 -1.48 6.04
CA GLY A 141 -17.33 -1.11 6.80
C GLY A 141 -17.37 0.41 7.03
N ALA A 142 -18.53 1.01 6.77
CA ALA A 142 -18.77 2.45 6.94
C ALA A 142 -19.82 2.75 8.04
N VAL A 143 -19.81 3.98 8.55
CA VAL A 143 -20.70 4.42 9.66
C VAL A 143 -22.19 4.33 9.31
N ASP A 144 -22.53 4.40 8.03
CA ASP A 144 -23.90 4.30 7.53
C ASP A 144 -24.46 2.86 7.60
N GLY A 145 -23.66 1.90 8.05
CA GLY A 145 -24.02 0.48 8.13
C GLY A 145 -23.73 -0.30 6.85
N ASN A 146 -23.23 0.34 5.79
CA ASN A 146 -22.88 -0.32 4.55
C ASN A 146 -21.53 -1.03 4.66
N VAL A 147 -21.42 -2.16 3.94
CA VAL A 147 -20.17 -2.86 3.70
C VAL A 147 -19.89 -2.88 2.20
N HIS A 148 -18.74 -2.35 1.80
CA HIS A 148 -18.25 -2.40 0.43
C HIS A 148 -17.20 -3.51 0.31
N ALA A 149 -17.34 -4.38 -0.68
CA ALA A 149 -16.33 -5.36 -1.04
C ALA A 149 -15.70 -4.92 -2.36
N ILE A 150 -14.39 -4.63 -2.35
CA ILE A 150 -13.68 -4.13 -3.52
C ILE A 150 -12.62 -5.15 -3.94
N PRO A 151 -12.82 -5.88 -5.05
CA PRO A 151 -11.78 -6.72 -5.64
C PRO A 151 -10.65 -5.84 -6.17
N LEU A 152 -9.47 -5.92 -5.55
CA LEU A 152 -8.37 -5.02 -5.90
C LEU A 152 -7.73 -5.33 -7.25
N HIS A 153 -7.80 -6.58 -7.70
CA HIS A 153 -7.37 -6.94 -9.05
C HIS A 153 -8.21 -6.22 -10.12
N GLU A 154 -9.49 -5.94 -9.83
CA GLU A 154 -10.37 -5.20 -10.73
C GLU A 154 -10.18 -3.67 -10.66
N TRP A 155 -9.54 -3.17 -9.60
CA TRP A 155 -9.24 -1.74 -9.45
C TRP A 155 -8.42 -1.19 -10.61
N LEU A 156 -7.60 -2.06 -11.20
CA LEU A 156 -6.75 -1.79 -12.35
C LEU A 156 -7.28 -2.39 -13.64
N THR A 157 -8.33 -3.23 -13.58
CA THR A 157 -8.89 -3.75 -14.83
C THR A 157 -9.57 -2.62 -15.58
N PRO A 158 -9.32 -2.51 -16.89
CA PRO A 158 -9.97 -1.50 -17.65
C PRO A 158 -11.48 -1.70 -17.65
N ALA A 159 -12.24 -0.68 -17.26
CA ALA A 159 -13.65 -0.67 -17.60
C ALA A 159 -13.74 -0.73 -19.14
N THR A 160 -14.64 -1.57 -19.65
CA THR A 160 -14.91 -1.71 -21.09
C THR A 160 -14.84 -0.37 -21.81
N GLY A 161 -14.05 -0.28 -22.88
CA GLY A 161 -13.71 0.99 -23.49
C GLY A 161 -13.12 0.84 -24.89
N SER A 162 -12.86 1.97 -25.54
CA SER A 162 -12.19 2.03 -26.84
C SER A 162 -10.77 1.44 -26.76
N TRP A 163 -10.18 1.07 -27.90
CA TRP A 163 -8.81 0.54 -27.91
C TRP A 163 -7.79 1.52 -27.30
N GLU A 164 -7.98 2.83 -27.48
CA GLU A 164 -7.11 3.84 -26.89
C GLU A 164 -7.24 3.90 -25.36
N GLU A 165 -8.46 3.75 -24.84
CA GLU A 165 -8.72 3.66 -23.40
C GLU A 165 -8.12 2.38 -22.82
N LEU A 166 -8.29 1.24 -23.47
CA LEU A 166 -7.71 -0.04 -23.04
C LEU A 166 -6.18 0.02 -23.07
N ARG A 167 -5.60 0.64 -24.10
CA ARG A 167 -4.15 0.88 -24.17
C ARG A 167 -3.67 1.78 -23.05
N LEU A 168 -4.29 2.94 -22.84
CA LEU A 168 -3.90 3.87 -21.78
C LEU A 168 -3.96 3.19 -20.41
N GLN A 169 -5.02 2.41 -20.15
CA GLN A 169 -5.16 1.63 -18.91
C GLN A 169 -4.06 0.57 -18.79
N ALA A 170 -3.76 -0.17 -19.87
CA ALA A 170 -2.65 -1.13 -19.86
C ALA A 170 -1.28 -0.45 -19.64
N GLU A 171 -1.04 0.73 -20.22
CA GLU A 171 0.20 1.47 -20.02
C GLU A 171 0.37 1.92 -18.58
N ILE A 172 -0.71 2.42 -18.00
CA ILE A 172 -0.79 2.84 -16.59
C ILE A 172 -0.51 1.68 -15.64
N VAL A 173 -1.15 0.53 -15.86
CA VAL A 173 -1.10 -0.63 -14.96
C VAL A 173 0.25 -1.31 -15.01
N SER A 174 0.86 -1.35 -16.20
CA SER A 174 2.21 -1.86 -16.39
C SER A 174 3.30 -0.86 -15.98
N SER A 175 2.93 0.39 -15.66
CA SER A 175 3.85 1.53 -15.53
C SER A 175 4.79 1.66 -16.73
N GLN A 176 4.35 1.25 -17.92
CA GLN A 176 5.13 1.20 -19.16
C GLN A 176 4.27 1.67 -20.33
N ARG A 177 4.76 2.63 -21.13
CA ARG A 177 4.13 2.95 -22.41
C ARG A 177 4.50 1.94 -23.48
N PHE A 178 3.56 1.63 -24.36
CA PHE A 178 3.85 0.90 -25.59
C PHE A 178 4.45 1.90 -26.59
N ALA A 179 5.72 1.72 -26.96
CA ALA A 179 6.32 2.33 -28.14
C ALA A 179 6.26 1.34 -29.32
N GLU A 180 6.50 1.81 -30.55
CA GLU A 180 6.37 1.01 -31.78
C GLU A 180 7.12 -0.33 -31.75
N THR A 181 8.20 -0.43 -30.99
CA THR A 181 9.02 -1.64 -30.89
C THR A 181 9.47 -2.00 -29.48
N SER A 182 9.03 -1.28 -28.44
CA SER A 182 9.50 -1.51 -27.07
C SER A 182 8.53 -1.02 -25.99
N LEU A 183 8.68 -1.59 -24.79
CA LEU A 183 8.02 -1.08 -23.59
C LEU A 183 8.96 -0.09 -22.90
N VAL A 184 8.45 1.11 -22.63
CA VAL A 184 9.24 2.19 -22.02
C VAL A 184 8.61 2.58 -20.68
N PRO A 185 9.35 2.61 -19.56
CA PRO A 185 8.82 3.01 -18.27
C PRO A 185 8.16 4.40 -18.31
N LEU A 186 6.97 4.52 -17.74
CA LEU A 186 6.26 5.79 -17.60
C LEU A 186 6.94 6.67 -16.55
N ARG A 187 7.13 7.94 -16.88
CA ARG A 187 7.55 8.95 -15.90
C ARG A 187 6.33 9.44 -15.11
N SER A 188 6.56 9.99 -13.92
CA SER A 188 5.50 10.45 -13.00
C SER A 188 4.50 11.43 -13.62
N GLY A 189 4.96 12.37 -14.46
CA GLY A 189 4.06 13.30 -15.17
C GLY A 189 3.25 12.64 -16.29
N GLU A 190 3.88 11.72 -17.02
CA GLU A 190 3.28 10.99 -18.13
C GLU A 190 2.17 10.03 -17.68
N TRP A 191 2.33 9.45 -16.49
CA TRP A 191 1.34 8.60 -15.86
C TRP A 191 0.08 9.40 -15.49
N LEU A 192 0.26 10.58 -14.88
CA LEU A 192 -0.85 11.45 -14.50
C LEU A 192 -1.61 12.01 -15.71
N GLU A 193 -0.90 12.41 -16.76
CA GLU A 193 -1.51 12.88 -18.01
C GLU A 193 -2.36 11.80 -18.69
N ARG A 194 -1.86 10.57 -18.74
CA ARG A 194 -2.61 9.43 -19.33
C ARG A 194 -3.86 9.11 -18.53
N TRP A 195 -3.78 9.21 -17.21
CA TRP A 195 -4.97 9.06 -16.36
C TRP A 195 -5.99 10.17 -16.53
N GLN A 196 -5.55 11.42 -16.72
CA GLN A 196 -6.46 12.52 -17.00
C GLN A 196 -7.20 12.30 -18.32
N ARG A 197 -6.53 11.75 -19.34
CA ARG A 197 -7.15 11.40 -20.62
C ARG A 197 -8.22 10.32 -20.52
N LEU A 198 -8.09 9.38 -19.59
CA LEU A 198 -9.11 8.35 -19.35
C LEU A 198 -10.40 8.88 -18.70
N ARG A 199 -10.43 10.15 -18.26
CA ARG A 199 -11.61 10.76 -17.62
C ARG A 199 -12.36 11.76 -18.52
N CYS A 200 -11.89 11.98 -19.75
CA CYS A 200 -12.48 12.91 -20.72
C CYS A 200 -13.15 12.12 -21.84
#